data_AF-A0A5C2FLS6-F1
#
_entry.id   AF-A0A5C2FLS6-F1
#
_cell.length_a   1.000
_cell.length_b   1.000
_cell.length_c   1.000
_cell.angle_alpha   90.00
_cell.angle_beta   90.00
_cell.angle_gamma   90.00
#
_symmetry.space_group_name_H-M   'P 1'
#
loop_
_entity.id
_entity.type
_entity.pdbx_description
1 polymer ?
#
loop_
_entity_poly.entity_id
_entity_poly.type
_entity_poly.pdbx_seq_one_letter_code
_entity_poly.pdbx_strand_id
1 'polypeptide(L)'
;MKQPRAFKISMAAALSAALFATVLPANPALATAPASAVSVPQAQVLAVDSGLQIAAKKIQRNPSKDDVFVNKKYPLSPVKYAPKTVAVKGTNVRLRSSAAKAYTKMVKAAAKDGVKIRAVSGYRSYNRQAELFNYYSRIYGKSYASRISAVPGTSEHQTGLAIDVGNANGACGLQACFANTPVGKWVGKNAHKYGFIMRYQKGQESVTGYAYEPWHFRYLGTSLAKSVKNSGAKSLEAYYGVSGKKSDSAPKKSKGTAQTTANLNMRTGAGTGNRVLLTIPRGKTVQLTGSKKSGWYQVRYSSKTGWVSGKYLKNVSMPSAPKKDTKKSTPQKNTSNAKSAKTTANLNMRTGAGTSNRIVLTIPQGKKVAIRGAKKSGWYPVKYAGKNGWVSGTYLSSFSSSGTAPKTTKPKTSKSSSKKTIANLNMRTGVGTSKRVILTIPKGKTVTLRGAKKSGWYPVKYAGKNGWVSGKYLR
;
A
#
# COMPACT_ATOMS: atom_id res chain seq x y z
N MET A 1 -13.54 18.45 45.79
CA MET A 1 -13.54 17.02 45.38
C MET A 1 -14.95 16.48 45.43
N LYS A 2 -15.54 16.09 44.30
CA LYS A 2 -16.72 15.20 44.21
C LYS A 2 -16.70 14.55 42.81
N GLN A 3 -16.71 13.22 42.81
CA GLN A 3 -16.56 12.30 41.66
C GLN A 3 -17.75 12.37 40.69
N PRO A 4 -17.57 12.16 39.37
CA PRO A 4 -18.67 12.07 38.41
C PRO A 4 -19.26 10.65 38.31
N ARG A 5 -20.59 10.59 38.19
CA ARG A 5 -21.42 9.39 38.03
C ARG A 5 -21.18 8.70 36.67
N ALA A 6 -21.11 7.37 36.71
CA ALA A 6 -21.03 6.49 35.54
C ALA A 6 -22.39 6.37 34.83
N PHE A 7 -22.41 6.58 33.52
CA PHE A 7 -23.55 6.26 32.65
C PHE A 7 -23.37 4.86 32.05
N LYS A 8 -24.33 3.97 32.34
CA LYS A 8 -24.45 2.63 31.74
C LYS A 8 -25.05 2.75 30.33
N ILE A 9 -24.48 2.04 29.37
CA ILE A 9 -25.03 1.86 28.02
C ILE A 9 -25.72 0.49 28.00
N SER A 10 -27.05 0.48 27.88
CA SER A 10 -27.81 -0.74 27.55
C SER A 10 -27.95 -0.86 26.04
N MET A 11 -27.49 -1.99 25.51
CA MET A 11 -27.86 -2.54 24.21
C MET A 11 -29.33 -2.97 24.25
N ALA A 12 -30.11 -2.58 23.23
CA ALA A 12 -31.32 -3.30 22.85
C ALA A 12 -31.36 -3.42 21.33
N ALA A 13 -31.30 -4.67 20.87
CA ALA A 13 -31.49 -5.07 19.49
C ALA A 13 -33.00 -5.19 19.21
N ALA A 14 -33.44 -4.70 18.06
CA ALA A 14 -34.75 -5.05 17.51
C ALA A 14 -34.55 -5.51 16.07
N LEU A 15 -34.69 -6.82 15.87
CA LEU A 15 -34.99 -7.42 14.56
C LEU A 15 -36.47 -7.16 14.26
N SER A 16 -36.79 -6.78 13.04
CA SER A 16 -38.12 -7.02 12.47
C SER A 16 -37.97 -7.38 11.00
N ALA A 17 -38.37 -8.60 10.69
CA ALA A 17 -38.54 -9.15 9.37
C ALA A 17 -39.98 -8.88 8.91
N ALA A 18 -40.16 -8.52 7.65
CA ALA A 18 -41.46 -8.59 6.98
C ALA A 18 -41.23 -9.08 5.54
N LEU A 19 -41.72 -10.27 5.26
CA LEU A 19 -41.93 -10.84 3.93
C LEU A 19 -43.20 -10.23 3.35
N PHE A 20 -43.19 -9.88 2.07
CA PHE A 20 -44.36 -9.99 1.20
C PHE A 20 -43.89 -10.39 -0.21
N ALA A 21 -44.49 -11.47 -0.71
CA ALA A 21 -44.38 -11.97 -2.07
C ALA A 21 -45.81 -12.19 -2.57
N THR A 22 -46.12 -11.74 -3.78
CA THR A 22 -47.04 -12.37 -4.77
C THR A 22 -47.11 -11.45 -6.01
N VAL A 23 -46.65 -11.88 -7.19
CA VAL A 23 -47.35 -12.62 -8.29
C VAL A 23 -47.85 -11.66 -9.38
N LEU A 24 -47.33 -11.85 -10.61
CA LEU A 24 -47.82 -11.34 -11.89
C LEU A 24 -48.88 -12.30 -12.45
N PRO A 25 -49.77 -11.81 -13.32
CA PRO A 25 -50.12 -12.55 -14.53
C PRO A 25 -50.02 -11.71 -15.81
N ALA A 26 -49.99 -12.41 -16.94
CA ALA A 26 -49.82 -11.91 -18.31
C ALA A 26 -51.17 -11.69 -19.05
N ASN A 27 -51.17 -10.74 -20.01
CA ASN A 27 -51.85 -10.60 -21.34
C ASN A 27 -53.14 -11.40 -21.68
N PRO A 28 -54.05 -10.96 -22.61
CA PRO A 28 -53.70 -10.62 -24.02
C PRO A 28 -54.64 -9.66 -24.84
N ALA A 29 -54.29 -9.50 -26.13
CA ALA A 29 -55.17 -9.29 -27.32
C ALA A 29 -55.86 -7.90 -27.55
N LEU A 30 -56.17 -7.39 -28.75
CA LEU A 30 -55.81 -7.56 -30.19
C LEU A 30 -56.63 -6.47 -30.96
N ALA A 31 -56.11 -5.90 -32.07
CA ALA A 31 -56.87 -5.36 -33.24
C ALA A 31 -55.85 -4.73 -34.24
N THR A 32 -55.40 -5.38 -35.33
CA THR A 32 -55.99 -5.60 -36.69
C THR A 32 -56.37 -4.34 -37.49
N ALA A 33 -55.60 -4.04 -38.56
CA ALA A 33 -56.02 -3.72 -39.96
C ALA A 33 -54.76 -3.45 -40.84
N PRO A 34 -54.80 -3.55 -42.19
CA PRO A 34 -53.77 -4.25 -42.98
C PRO A 34 -52.88 -3.38 -43.88
N ALA A 35 -51.99 -4.09 -44.57
CA ALA A 35 -50.84 -3.68 -45.36
C ALA A 35 -51.13 -2.95 -46.68
N SER A 36 -50.16 -2.12 -47.10
CA SER A 36 -49.72 -2.03 -48.50
C SER A 36 -48.23 -1.69 -48.55
N ALA A 37 -47.55 -2.32 -49.51
CA ALA A 37 -46.14 -2.68 -49.51
C ALA A 37 -45.18 -1.54 -49.87
N VAL A 38 -43.98 -1.55 -49.27
CA VAL A 38 -42.74 -1.21 -49.98
C VAL A 38 -41.58 -2.09 -49.47
N SER A 39 -40.84 -2.60 -50.46
CA SER A 39 -39.67 -3.49 -50.50
C SER A 39 -38.74 -3.63 -49.28
N VAL A 40 -38.33 -4.89 -49.07
CA VAL A 40 -37.25 -5.33 -48.18
C VAL A 40 -35.88 -5.09 -48.84
N PRO A 41 -34.93 -4.45 -48.15
CA PRO A 41 -33.52 -4.77 -48.28
C PRO A 41 -33.03 -5.48 -47.01
N GLN A 42 -32.44 -6.64 -47.26
CA GLN A 42 -31.64 -7.52 -46.41
C GLN A 42 -31.02 -6.85 -45.17
N ALA A 43 -31.38 -7.38 -43.99
CA ALA A 43 -30.79 -7.01 -42.71
C ALA A 43 -29.28 -7.27 -42.69
N GLN A 44 -28.48 -6.22 -42.88
CA GLN A 44 -27.12 -6.20 -42.36
C GLN A 44 -27.22 -5.98 -40.85
N VAL A 45 -27.05 -7.07 -40.11
CA VAL A 45 -26.69 -7.08 -38.70
C VAL A 45 -25.41 -6.26 -38.54
N LEU A 46 -25.55 -4.95 -38.31
CA LEU A 46 -24.45 -4.12 -37.84
C LEU A 46 -24.17 -4.55 -36.41
N ALA A 47 -23.23 -5.47 -36.27
CA ALA A 47 -22.55 -5.74 -35.02
C ALA A 47 -22.14 -4.40 -34.41
N VAL A 48 -22.77 -4.02 -33.30
CA VAL A 48 -22.33 -2.92 -32.45
C VAL A 48 -21.02 -3.34 -31.80
N ASP A 49 -19.94 -3.19 -32.56
CA ASP A 49 -18.58 -3.32 -32.05
C ASP A 49 -18.42 -2.27 -30.95
N SER A 50 -18.43 -2.74 -29.70
CA SER A 50 -18.29 -1.96 -28.49
C SER A 50 -16.84 -1.53 -28.28
N GLY A 51 -16.26 -0.94 -29.33
CA GLY A 51 -14.91 -0.43 -29.39
C GLY A 51 -14.89 1.09 -29.34
N LEU A 52 -15.51 1.72 -28.33
CA LEU A 52 -15.24 3.13 -28.07
C LEU A 52 -13.80 3.24 -27.54
N GLN A 53 -12.85 3.35 -28.46
CA GLN A 53 -11.49 3.81 -28.20
C GLN A 53 -11.59 5.25 -27.70
N ILE A 54 -11.85 5.42 -26.39
CA ILE A 54 -11.74 6.72 -25.74
C ILE A 54 -10.26 7.09 -25.78
N ALA A 55 -9.90 7.96 -26.73
CA ALA A 55 -8.67 8.72 -26.68
C ALA A 55 -8.60 9.39 -25.30
N ALA A 56 -7.49 9.19 -24.58
CA ALA A 56 -7.34 9.76 -23.25
C ALA A 56 -7.45 11.28 -23.33
N LYS A 57 -8.47 11.87 -22.70
CA LYS A 57 -8.60 13.33 -22.63
C LYS A 57 -7.38 13.89 -21.89
N LYS A 58 -6.79 14.96 -22.40
CA LYS A 58 -5.60 15.58 -21.81
C LYS A 58 -5.87 15.97 -20.35
N ILE A 59 -5.04 15.49 -19.43
CA ILE A 59 -5.12 15.86 -18.01
C ILE A 59 -4.40 17.18 -17.76
N GLN A 60 -5.00 18.08 -17.00
CA GLN A 60 -4.33 19.27 -16.49
C GLN A 60 -3.43 18.90 -15.30
N ARG A 61 -2.16 19.30 -15.35
CA ARG A 61 -1.15 19.03 -14.30
C ARG A 61 -0.68 20.26 -13.54
N ASN A 62 -0.96 21.46 -14.05
CA ASN A 62 -0.55 22.68 -13.40
C ASN A 62 -1.40 22.93 -12.14
N PRO A 63 -0.79 22.97 -10.93
CA PRO A 63 -1.53 23.10 -9.68
C PRO A 63 -2.25 24.44 -9.50
N SER A 64 -1.91 25.46 -10.29
CA SER A 64 -2.62 26.75 -10.27
C SER A 64 -3.94 26.73 -11.03
N LYS A 65 -4.27 25.68 -11.79
CA LYS A 65 -5.53 25.58 -12.53
C LYS A 65 -6.63 24.93 -11.69
N ASP A 66 -7.89 25.29 -11.93
CA ASP A 66 -9.05 24.78 -11.16
C ASP A 66 -9.40 23.32 -11.51
N ASP A 67 -9.02 22.87 -12.70
CA ASP A 67 -9.21 21.52 -13.19
C ASP A 67 -7.98 20.62 -12.99
N VAL A 68 -7.00 21.03 -12.16
CA VAL A 68 -5.79 20.22 -11.92
C VAL A 68 -6.15 18.81 -11.46
N PHE A 69 -5.74 17.81 -12.21
CA PHE A 69 -5.99 16.42 -11.83
C PHE A 69 -5.08 16.07 -10.64
N VAL A 70 -5.55 15.34 -9.63
CA VAL A 70 -4.67 14.83 -8.54
C VAL A 70 -5.19 13.49 -8.09
N ASN A 71 -4.30 12.51 -7.97
CA ASN A 71 -4.56 11.24 -7.29
C ASN A 71 -3.24 10.56 -6.90
N LYS A 72 -3.31 9.28 -6.51
CA LYS A 72 -2.14 8.48 -6.09
C LYS A 72 -1.06 8.31 -7.17
N LYS A 73 -1.46 8.27 -8.45
CA LYS A 73 -0.54 8.14 -9.60
C LYS A 73 0.01 9.48 -10.06
N TYR A 74 -0.76 10.54 -9.84
CA TYR A 74 -0.45 11.88 -10.32
C TYR A 74 -0.41 12.87 -9.13
N PRO A 75 0.67 12.86 -8.33
CA PRO A 75 0.86 13.79 -7.21
C PRO A 75 0.98 15.23 -7.72
N LEU A 76 0.71 16.19 -6.82
CA LEU A 76 0.96 17.60 -7.07
C LEU A 76 2.44 17.84 -7.40
N SER A 77 2.67 18.79 -8.32
CA SER A 77 4.00 19.28 -8.67
C SER A 77 3.96 20.81 -8.65
N PRO A 78 4.64 21.48 -7.71
CA PRO A 78 5.48 20.90 -6.65
C PRO A 78 4.67 20.12 -5.60
N VAL A 79 5.28 19.11 -4.98
CA VAL A 79 4.58 18.20 -4.05
C VAL A 79 4.02 18.91 -2.81
N LYS A 80 4.65 20.02 -2.40
CA LYS A 80 4.20 20.86 -1.28
C LYS A 80 3.43 22.10 -1.73
N TYR A 81 2.93 22.13 -2.97
CA TYR A 81 2.15 23.27 -3.48
C TYR A 81 1.07 23.71 -2.48
N ALA A 82 1.00 25.01 -2.24
CA ALA A 82 0.05 25.66 -1.35
C ALA A 82 -0.57 26.86 -2.09
N PRO A 83 -1.86 26.81 -2.46
CA PRO A 83 -2.52 27.92 -3.12
C PRO A 83 -2.91 29.02 -2.13
N LYS A 84 -3.13 30.24 -2.65
CA LYS A 84 -3.89 31.26 -1.92
C LYS A 84 -5.33 30.77 -1.74
N THR A 85 -5.84 30.90 -0.52
CA THR A 85 -7.19 30.48 -0.14
C THR A 85 -7.92 31.61 0.57
N VAL A 86 -9.25 31.54 0.58
CA VAL A 86 -10.14 32.43 1.31
C VAL A 86 -11.04 31.58 2.22
N ALA A 87 -11.47 32.14 3.34
CA ALA A 87 -12.46 31.50 4.18
C ALA A 87 -13.82 31.49 3.47
N VAL A 88 -14.53 30.37 3.56
CA VAL A 88 -15.95 30.31 3.20
C VAL A 88 -16.72 31.09 4.27
N LYS A 89 -17.53 32.06 3.84
CA LYS A 89 -18.27 32.98 4.73
C LYS A 89 -19.00 32.22 5.84
N GLY A 90 -18.80 32.65 7.09
CA GLY A 90 -19.41 32.04 8.28
C GLY A 90 -18.74 30.75 8.75
N THR A 91 -17.56 30.40 8.23
CA THR A 91 -16.83 29.19 8.63
C THR A 91 -15.31 29.43 8.63
N ASN A 92 -14.57 28.54 9.32
CA ASN A 92 -13.12 28.47 9.23
C ASN A 92 -12.62 27.58 8.07
N VAL A 93 -13.54 27.05 7.25
CA VAL A 93 -13.18 26.22 6.10
C VAL A 93 -12.65 27.12 4.99
N ARG A 94 -11.45 26.80 4.49
CA ARG A 94 -10.78 27.59 3.47
C ARG A 94 -10.83 26.89 2.12
N LEU A 95 -11.03 27.63 1.04
CA LEU A 95 -11.00 27.14 -0.35
C LEU A 95 -10.26 28.13 -1.24
N ARG A 96 -9.86 27.72 -2.44
CA ARG A 96 -9.49 28.67 -3.50
C ARG A 96 -10.70 29.56 -3.82
N SER A 97 -10.44 30.82 -4.20
CA SER A 97 -11.49 31.83 -4.42
C SER A 97 -12.57 31.37 -5.40
N SER A 98 -12.21 30.71 -6.49
CA SER A 98 -13.14 30.15 -7.47
C SER A 98 -14.07 29.10 -6.84
N ALA A 99 -13.51 28.12 -6.13
CA ALA A 99 -14.27 27.10 -5.41
C ALA A 99 -15.12 27.69 -4.27
N ALA A 100 -14.64 28.69 -3.54
CA ALA A 100 -15.39 29.36 -2.47
C ALA A 100 -16.64 30.10 -3.00
N LYS A 101 -16.47 30.83 -4.12
CA LYS A 101 -17.59 31.52 -4.80
C LYS A 101 -18.61 30.51 -5.31
N ALA A 102 -18.16 29.43 -5.94
CA ALA A 102 -19.01 28.35 -6.42
C ALA A 102 -19.76 27.63 -5.29
N TYR A 103 -19.07 27.33 -4.18
CA TYR A 103 -19.68 26.73 -3.00
C TYR A 103 -20.76 27.65 -2.41
N THR A 104 -20.50 28.95 -2.32
CA THR A 104 -21.50 29.93 -1.84
C THR A 104 -22.76 29.93 -2.70
N LYS A 105 -22.64 29.84 -4.03
CA LYS A 105 -23.78 29.71 -4.95
C LYS A 105 -24.54 28.41 -4.73
N MET A 106 -23.82 27.29 -4.54
CA MET A 106 -24.41 25.99 -4.27
C MET A 106 -25.20 25.97 -2.95
N VAL A 107 -24.64 26.54 -1.88
CA VAL A 107 -25.32 26.64 -0.57
C VAL A 107 -26.57 27.52 -0.66
N LYS A 108 -26.50 28.66 -1.36
CA LYS A 108 -27.68 29.53 -1.56
C LYS A 108 -28.79 28.81 -2.31
N ALA A 109 -28.45 28.04 -3.34
CA ALA A 109 -29.45 27.27 -4.08
C ALA A 109 -30.05 26.14 -3.23
N ALA A 110 -29.22 25.41 -2.47
CA ALA A 110 -29.70 24.39 -1.55
C ALA A 110 -30.65 24.96 -0.49
N ALA A 111 -30.35 26.15 0.03
CA ALA A 111 -31.20 26.83 1.00
C ALA A 111 -32.60 27.17 0.44
N LYS A 112 -32.71 27.52 -0.85
CA LYS A 112 -34.00 27.72 -1.53
C LYS A 112 -34.84 26.44 -1.57
N ASP A 113 -34.19 25.28 -1.59
CA ASP A 113 -34.82 23.97 -1.54
C ASP A 113 -34.96 23.44 -0.10
N GLY A 114 -34.81 24.30 0.92
CA GLY A 114 -34.89 23.91 2.34
C GLY A 114 -33.69 23.11 2.86
N VAL A 115 -32.62 22.97 2.08
CA VAL A 115 -31.44 22.15 2.42
C VAL A 115 -30.28 23.01 2.95
N LYS A 116 -29.91 22.79 4.22
CA LYS A 116 -28.80 23.49 4.88
C LYS A 116 -27.49 22.70 4.82
N ILE A 117 -26.62 23.03 3.86
CA ILE A 117 -25.30 22.40 3.69
C ILE A 117 -24.28 22.98 4.69
N ARG A 118 -23.59 22.13 5.43
CA ARG A 118 -22.46 22.51 6.30
C ARG A 118 -21.12 22.22 5.62
N ALA A 119 -20.19 23.18 5.66
CA ALA A 119 -18.80 22.93 5.28
C ALA A 119 -18.07 22.23 6.45
N VAL A 120 -17.43 21.10 6.18
CA VAL A 120 -16.74 20.28 7.20
C VAL A 120 -15.23 20.43 7.10
N SER A 121 -14.68 20.28 5.89
CA SER A 121 -13.25 20.41 5.63
C SER A 121 -13.00 20.99 4.24
N GLY A 122 -11.92 21.75 4.09
CA GLY A 122 -11.53 22.36 2.82
C GLY A 122 -10.04 22.19 2.60
N TYR A 123 -9.33 23.28 2.38
CA TYR A 123 -7.88 23.28 2.21
C TYR A 123 -7.15 22.60 3.37
N ARG A 124 -6.25 21.68 3.04
CA ARG A 124 -5.32 21.05 3.98
C ARG A 124 -3.91 21.08 3.42
N SER A 125 -2.98 21.67 4.16
CA SER A 125 -1.57 21.74 3.75
C SER A 125 -0.94 20.35 3.63
N TYR A 126 0.19 20.26 2.91
CA TYR A 126 0.98 19.04 2.81
C TYR A 126 1.32 18.46 4.20
N ASN A 127 1.78 19.31 5.13
CA ASN A 127 2.17 18.89 6.49
C ASN A 127 0.97 18.36 7.27
N ARG A 128 -0.19 19.04 7.20
CA ARG A 128 -1.42 18.56 7.85
C ARG A 128 -1.89 17.23 7.27
N GLN A 129 -1.75 17.04 5.95
CA GLN A 129 -2.04 15.76 5.31
C GLN A 129 -1.10 14.66 5.80
N ALA A 130 0.18 14.98 6.07
CA ALA A 130 1.16 14.03 6.59
C ALA A 130 0.82 13.58 8.00
N GLU A 131 0.47 14.50 8.89
CA GLU A 131 -0.01 14.20 10.23
C GLU A 131 -1.21 13.25 10.19
N LEU A 132 -2.23 13.59 9.37
CA LEU A 132 -3.45 12.80 9.27
C LEU A 132 -3.18 11.39 8.72
N PHE A 133 -2.37 11.29 7.66
CA PHE A 133 -2.02 9.99 7.08
C PHE A 133 -1.24 9.13 8.06
N ASN A 134 -0.33 9.73 8.83
CA ASN A 134 0.45 9.03 9.86
C ASN A 134 -0.43 8.57 11.03
N TYR A 135 -1.40 9.40 11.45
CA TYR A 135 -2.40 9.06 12.46
C TYR A 135 -3.21 7.83 12.04
N TYR A 136 -3.83 7.85 10.85
CA TYR A 136 -4.59 6.71 10.36
C TYR A 136 -3.73 5.48 10.10
N SER A 137 -2.48 5.67 9.66
CA SER A 137 -1.54 4.56 9.47
C SER A 137 -1.18 3.88 10.78
N ARG A 138 -1.14 4.62 11.90
CA ARG A 138 -0.87 4.07 13.24
C ARG A 138 -2.03 3.23 13.76
N ILE A 139 -3.26 3.69 13.52
CA ILE A 139 -4.47 3.05 14.05
C ILE A 139 -4.89 1.85 13.19
N TYR A 140 -4.92 2.02 11.87
CA TYR A 140 -5.50 1.04 10.95
C TYR A 140 -4.45 0.31 10.08
N GLY A 141 -3.18 0.68 10.19
CA GLY A 141 -2.13 0.21 9.30
C GLY A 141 -2.12 0.93 7.96
N LYS A 142 -0.92 1.08 7.38
CA LYS A 142 -0.69 1.86 6.15
C LYS A 142 -1.54 1.40 4.95
N SER A 143 -1.81 0.11 4.83
CA SER A 143 -2.63 -0.44 3.74
C SER A 143 -4.06 0.09 3.81
N TYR A 144 -4.70 0.04 4.99
CA TYR A 144 -6.06 0.54 5.16
C TYR A 144 -6.10 2.06 5.12
N ALA A 145 -5.17 2.73 5.81
CA ALA A 145 -5.07 4.19 5.82
C ALA A 145 -4.99 4.77 4.40
N SER A 146 -4.29 4.11 3.48
CA SER A 146 -4.21 4.56 2.09
C SER A 146 -5.54 4.55 1.34
N ARG A 147 -6.56 3.81 1.80
CA ARG A 147 -7.89 3.73 1.19
C ARG A 147 -8.79 4.90 1.64
N ILE A 148 -8.55 5.45 2.82
CA ILE A 148 -9.42 6.46 3.46
C ILE A 148 -8.71 7.80 3.70
N SER A 149 -7.41 7.88 3.42
CA SER A 149 -6.62 9.09 3.56
C SER A 149 -5.52 9.12 2.51
N ALA A 150 -5.44 10.24 1.81
CA ALA A 150 -4.41 10.47 0.81
C ALA A 150 -3.02 10.50 1.42
N VAL A 151 -2.03 10.01 0.66
CA VAL A 151 -0.61 10.25 0.96
C VAL A 151 -0.33 11.75 0.73
N PRO A 152 0.52 12.40 1.55
CA PRO A 152 0.86 13.82 1.35
C PRO A 152 1.31 14.12 -0.09
N GLY A 153 0.81 15.21 -0.66
CA GLY A 153 1.03 15.56 -2.08
C GLY A 153 0.09 14.88 -3.08
N THR A 154 -0.75 13.93 -2.64
CA THR A 154 -1.76 13.26 -3.49
C THR A 154 -3.20 13.59 -3.08
N SER A 155 -3.37 14.49 -2.10
CA SER A 155 -4.67 14.92 -1.58
C SER A 155 -5.24 16.07 -2.41
N GLU A 156 -6.49 15.94 -2.86
CA GLU A 156 -7.17 17.05 -3.52
C GLU A 156 -7.43 18.23 -2.57
N HIS A 157 -7.51 18.02 -1.25
CA HIS A 157 -7.65 19.11 -0.28
C HIS A 157 -6.45 20.07 -0.33
N GLN A 158 -5.26 19.59 -0.69
CA GLN A 158 -4.09 20.46 -0.82
C GLN A 158 -4.23 21.47 -1.96
N THR A 159 -5.11 21.21 -2.93
CA THR A 159 -5.41 22.17 -4.00
C THR A 159 -6.34 23.30 -3.57
N GLY A 160 -7.00 23.19 -2.41
CA GLY A 160 -8.07 24.11 -2.02
C GLY A 160 -9.32 24.05 -2.92
N LEU A 161 -9.43 23.03 -3.78
CA LEU A 161 -10.56 22.80 -4.69
C LEU A 161 -11.46 21.64 -4.24
N ALA A 162 -11.11 20.96 -3.14
CA ALA A 162 -11.95 19.93 -2.54
C ALA A 162 -12.61 20.46 -1.26
N ILE A 163 -13.87 20.08 -1.07
CA ILE A 163 -14.64 20.37 0.14
C ILE A 163 -15.36 19.11 0.60
N ASP A 164 -15.24 18.84 1.89
CA ASP A 164 -16.10 17.89 2.59
C ASP A 164 -17.33 18.63 3.09
N VAL A 165 -18.51 18.13 2.75
CA VAL A 165 -19.80 18.69 3.17
C VAL A 165 -20.53 17.75 4.12
N GLY A 166 -21.40 18.30 4.95
CA GLY A 166 -22.15 17.56 5.95
C GLY A 166 -23.49 18.20 6.27
N ASN A 167 -24.24 17.53 7.15
CA ASN A 167 -25.46 18.09 7.70
C ASN A 167 -25.14 19.21 8.69
N ALA A 168 -26.05 20.18 8.81
CA ALA A 168 -25.98 21.25 9.81
C ALA A 168 -25.88 20.68 11.24
N ASN A 169 -26.64 19.64 11.55
CA ASN A 169 -26.64 18.95 12.85
C ASN A 169 -25.48 17.96 13.04
N GLY A 170 -24.58 17.81 12.06
CA GLY A 170 -23.45 16.88 12.14
C GLY A 170 -23.77 15.40 11.99
N ALA A 171 -25.05 15.00 11.92
CA ALA A 171 -25.45 13.60 11.74
C ALA A 171 -24.81 13.00 10.48
N CYS A 172 -24.41 11.72 10.53
CA CYS A 172 -23.72 11.04 9.44
C CYS A 172 -22.48 11.78 8.90
N GLY A 173 -21.82 12.62 9.70
CA GLY A 173 -20.67 13.41 9.28
C GLY A 173 -19.53 12.51 8.83
N LEU A 174 -19.08 12.71 7.59
CA LEU A 174 -17.97 11.94 6.97
C LEU A 174 -18.19 10.41 7.00
N GLN A 175 -19.43 9.97 6.85
CA GLN A 175 -19.82 8.56 6.85
C GLN A 175 -20.67 8.22 5.62
N ALA A 176 -20.72 6.93 5.25
CA ALA A 176 -21.48 6.48 4.09
C ALA A 176 -22.98 6.79 4.18
N CYS A 177 -23.55 6.82 5.39
CA CYS A 177 -24.96 7.16 5.61
C CYS A 177 -25.30 8.61 5.22
N PHE A 178 -24.30 9.49 5.06
CA PHE A 178 -24.50 10.86 4.57
C PHE A 178 -25.24 10.90 3.24
N ALA A 179 -24.99 9.92 2.36
CA ALA A 179 -25.64 9.84 1.05
C ALA A 179 -27.17 9.82 1.12
N ASN A 180 -27.74 9.34 2.24
CA ASN A 180 -29.18 9.20 2.42
C ASN A 180 -29.83 10.42 3.09
N THR A 181 -29.03 11.39 3.55
CA THR A 181 -29.55 12.58 4.21
C THR A 181 -30.11 13.57 3.17
N PRO A 182 -30.96 14.53 3.56
CA PRO A 182 -31.44 15.58 2.65
C PRO A 182 -30.29 16.31 1.96
N VAL A 183 -29.23 16.65 2.71
CA VAL A 183 -28.03 17.28 2.16
C VAL A 183 -27.36 16.36 1.14
N GLY A 184 -27.04 15.11 1.50
CA GLY A 184 -26.34 14.17 0.62
C GLY A 184 -27.07 13.90 -0.68
N LYS A 185 -28.39 13.69 -0.62
CA LYS A 185 -29.24 13.54 -1.81
C LYS A 185 -29.21 14.79 -2.69
N TRP A 186 -29.34 15.97 -2.08
CA TRP A 186 -29.35 17.23 -2.81
C TRP A 186 -28.01 17.50 -3.51
N VAL A 187 -26.88 17.36 -2.80
CA VAL A 187 -25.56 17.60 -3.41
C VAL A 187 -25.22 16.55 -4.46
N GLY A 188 -25.61 15.28 -4.27
CA GLY A 188 -25.46 14.23 -5.27
C GLY A 188 -26.21 14.53 -6.58
N LYS A 189 -27.39 15.16 -6.48
CA LYS A 189 -28.21 15.56 -7.64
C LYS A 189 -27.71 16.87 -8.28
N ASN A 190 -27.32 17.87 -7.48
CA ASN A 190 -27.18 19.25 -7.97
C ASN A 190 -25.75 19.80 -8.04
N ALA A 191 -24.76 19.22 -7.35
CA ALA A 191 -23.44 19.84 -7.19
C ALA A 191 -22.73 20.20 -8.52
N HIS A 192 -22.92 19.38 -9.57
CA HIS A 192 -22.32 19.59 -10.89
C HIS A 192 -22.76 20.90 -11.56
N LYS A 193 -23.98 21.38 -11.27
CA LYS A 193 -24.49 22.67 -11.76
C LYS A 193 -23.65 23.85 -11.26
N TYR A 194 -22.96 23.67 -10.15
CA TYR A 194 -22.10 24.66 -9.49
C TYR A 194 -20.61 24.34 -9.63
N GLY A 195 -20.23 23.40 -10.50
CA GLY A 195 -18.84 23.07 -10.76
C GLY A 195 -18.23 22.00 -9.85
N PHE A 196 -19.03 21.31 -9.03
CA PHE A 196 -18.55 20.25 -8.13
C PHE A 196 -18.98 18.85 -8.58
N ILE A 197 -18.10 17.87 -8.41
CA ILE A 197 -18.44 16.45 -8.59
C ILE A 197 -18.26 15.68 -7.28
N MET A 198 -19.08 14.65 -7.04
CA MET A 198 -18.81 13.67 -5.98
C MET A 198 -17.60 12.84 -6.44
N ARG A 199 -16.46 13.04 -5.77
CA ARG A 199 -15.16 12.59 -6.29
C ARG A 199 -14.97 11.08 -6.22
N TYR A 200 -15.45 10.47 -5.14
CA TYR A 200 -15.27 9.06 -4.82
C TYR A 200 -16.63 8.37 -4.69
N GLN A 201 -17.14 7.87 -5.81
CA GLN A 201 -18.46 7.23 -5.89
C GLN A 201 -18.43 5.77 -5.41
N LYS A 202 -19.60 5.24 -5.05
CA LYS A 202 -19.77 3.85 -4.61
C LYS A 202 -19.31 2.90 -5.72
N GLY A 203 -18.54 1.87 -5.35
CA GLY A 203 -18.02 0.87 -6.29
C GLY A 203 -16.81 1.32 -7.14
N GLN A 204 -16.30 2.54 -6.95
CA GLN A 204 -15.18 3.07 -7.76
C GLN A 204 -13.82 3.00 -7.07
N GLU A 205 -13.71 2.33 -5.93
CA GLU A 205 -12.46 2.25 -5.16
C GLU A 205 -11.29 1.62 -5.95
N SER A 206 -11.57 0.63 -6.81
CA SER A 206 -10.55 0.01 -7.66
C SER A 206 -9.98 0.97 -8.72
N VAL A 207 -10.73 2.03 -9.06
CA VAL A 207 -10.37 3.02 -10.07
C VAL A 207 -9.71 4.24 -9.41
N THR A 208 -10.36 4.82 -8.40
CA THR A 208 -9.90 6.03 -7.72
C THR A 208 -8.81 5.74 -6.69
N GLY A 209 -8.78 4.51 -6.16
CA GLY A 209 -7.94 4.10 -5.04
C GLY A 209 -8.48 4.51 -3.68
N TYR A 210 -9.66 5.14 -3.59
CA TYR A 210 -10.25 5.60 -2.34
C TYR A 210 -11.60 4.94 -2.10
N ALA A 211 -11.90 4.70 -0.82
CA ALA A 211 -13.21 4.22 -0.38
C ALA A 211 -14.33 5.18 -0.82
N TYR A 212 -15.58 4.72 -0.70
CA TYR A 212 -16.74 5.57 -1.01
C TYR A 212 -16.82 6.75 -0.01
N GLU A 213 -16.83 7.98 -0.53
CA GLU A 213 -16.88 9.20 0.27
C GLU A 213 -17.97 10.14 -0.28
N PRO A 214 -19.26 9.91 0.06
CA PRO A 214 -20.37 10.74 -0.44
C PRO A 214 -20.31 12.20 0.00
N TRP A 215 -19.45 12.53 0.96
CA TRP A 215 -19.24 13.88 1.48
C TRP A 215 -18.16 14.66 0.73
N HIS A 216 -17.27 14.01 -0.03
CA HIS A 216 -16.11 14.66 -0.67
C HIS A 216 -16.47 15.16 -2.07
N PHE A 217 -16.48 16.49 -2.23
CA PHE A 217 -16.78 17.15 -3.50
C PHE A 217 -15.56 17.88 -4.06
N ARG A 218 -15.29 17.64 -5.34
CA ARG A 218 -14.18 18.24 -6.08
C ARG A 218 -14.68 19.30 -7.05
N TYR A 219 -14.21 20.53 -6.90
CA TYR A 219 -14.46 21.63 -7.83
C TYR A 219 -13.58 21.50 -9.09
N LEU A 220 -14.21 21.66 -10.26
CA LEU A 220 -13.59 21.59 -11.58
C LEU A 220 -13.94 22.79 -12.47
N GLY A 221 -14.77 23.71 -11.97
CA GLY A 221 -15.49 24.66 -12.80
C GLY A 221 -16.77 24.07 -13.42
N THR A 222 -17.74 24.93 -13.72
CA THR A 222 -19.09 24.53 -14.13
C THR A 222 -19.10 23.72 -15.42
N SER A 223 -18.37 24.15 -16.45
CA SER A 223 -18.36 23.49 -17.76
C SER A 223 -17.80 22.06 -17.67
N LEU A 224 -16.67 21.88 -17.00
CA LEU A 224 -16.06 20.57 -16.83
C LEU A 224 -16.88 19.66 -15.92
N ALA A 225 -17.41 20.16 -14.79
CA ALA A 225 -18.25 19.34 -13.91
C ALA A 225 -19.53 18.84 -14.61
N LYS A 226 -20.17 19.69 -15.42
CA LYS A 226 -21.29 19.31 -16.28
C LYS A 226 -20.86 18.27 -17.32
N SER A 227 -19.73 18.47 -17.99
CA SER A 227 -19.20 17.51 -18.97
C SER A 227 -18.92 16.13 -18.34
N VAL A 228 -18.31 16.10 -17.15
CA VAL A 228 -18.10 14.85 -16.40
C VAL A 228 -19.43 14.18 -16.07
N LYS A 229 -20.42 14.94 -15.57
CA LYS A 229 -21.75 14.40 -15.24
C LYS A 229 -22.46 13.84 -16.47
N ASN A 230 -22.46 14.57 -17.59
CA ASN A 230 -23.16 14.20 -18.82
C ASN A 230 -22.49 13.03 -19.54
N SER A 231 -21.17 12.84 -19.37
CA SER A 231 -20.47 11.69 -19.93
C SER A 231 -20.87 10.33 -19.34
N GLY A 232 -21.61 10.30 -18.23
CA GLY A 232 -21.92 9.08 -17.49
C GLY A 232 -20.72 8.46 -16.74
N ALA A 233 -19.52 9.05 -16.84
CA ALA A 233 -18.33 8.57 -16.17
C ALA A 233 -18.53 8.48 -14.64
N LYS A 234 -18.22 7.32 -14.07
CA LYS A 234 -18.36 7.07 -12.62
C LYS A 234 -17.21 7.63 -11.78
N SER A 235 -16.15 8.10 -12.43
CA SER A 235 -15.00 8.75 -11.78
C SER A 235 -14.34 9.75 -12.71
N LEU A 236 -13.58 10.69 -12.13
CA LEU A 236 -12.78 11.64 -12.90
C LEU A 236 -11.67 10.92 -13.69
N GLU A 237 -11.10 9.86 -13.11
CA GLU A 237 -10.19 8.95 -13.78
C GLU A 237 -10.79 8.37 -15.07
N ALA A 238 -12.02 7.83 -15.00
CA ALA A 238 -12.70 7.27 -16.16
C ALA A 238 -13.00 8.33 -17.22
N TYR A 239 -13.42 9.53 -16.80
CA TYR A 239 -13.65 10.66 -17.70
C TYR A 239 -12.40 11.03 -18.52
N TYR A 240 -11.23 11.03 -17.89
CA TYR A 240 -9.96 11.31 -18.58
C TYR A 240 -9.35 10.08 -19.27
N GLY A 241 -9.96 8.90 -19.15
CA GLY A 241 -9.37 7.65 -19.68
C GLY A 241 -8.09 7.21 -18.95
N VAL A 242 -7.84 7.75 -17.75
CA VAL A 242 -6.68 7.42 -16.90
C VAL A 242 -7.04 6.49 -15.74
N SER A 243 -8.33 6.11 -15.63
CA SER A 243 -8.75 4.90 -14.91
C SER A 243 -7.93 3.78 -15.50
N GLY A 244 -6.94 3.26 -14.77
CA GLY A 244 -5.97 2.32 -15.36
C GLY A 244 -6.74 1.25 -16.12
N LYS A 245 -6.73 1.32 -17.47
CA LYS A 245 -7.54 0.44 -18.29
C LYS A 245 -7.15 -0.99 -17.89
N LYS A 246 -8.12 -1.82 -17.52
CA LYS A 246 -8.12 -3.15 -18.13
C LYS A 246 -8.24 -2.85 -19.62
N SER A 247 -7.20 -3.13 -20.39
CA SER A 247 -7.39 -3.19 -21.83
C SER A 247 -8.25 -4.41 -22.09
N ASP A 248 -9.43 -4.20 -22.66
CA ASP A 248 -10.18 -5.25 -23.37
C ASP A 248 -9.63 -5.43 -24.79
N SER A 249 -8.33 -5.18 -24.99
CA SER A 249 -7.62 -5.96 -26.00
C SER A 249 -7.49 -7.37 -25.44
N ALA A 250 -8.15 -8.33 -26.09
CA ALA A 250 -7.75 -9.73 -25.97
C ALA A 250 -6.22 -9.79 -25.97
N PRO A 251 -5.57 -10.38 -24.95
CA PRO A 251 -4.12 -10.38 -24.87
C PRO A 251 -3.59 -11.39 -25.88
N LYS A 252 -3.43 -10.98 -27.13
CA LYS A 252 -2.42 -11.60 -27.99
C LYS A 252 -1.09 -10.91 -27.71
N LYS A 253 -0.47 -11.37 -26.60
CA LYS A 253 0.98 -11.60 -26.47
C LYS A 253 1.21 -12.55 -25.29
N SER A 254 1.32 -13.82 -25.68
CA SER A 254 1.63 -15.08 -24.99
C SER A 254 1.09 -15.33 -23.57
N LYS A 255 0.16 -16.30 -23.46
CA LYS A 255 -0.33 -16.84 -22.19
C LYS A 255 0.77 -17.72 -21.57
N GLY A 256 1.50 -17.17 -20.60
CA GLY A 256 2.28 -18.01 -19.70
C GLY A 256 1.36 -18.65 -18.66
N THR A 257 1.27 -19.98 -18.62
CA THR A 257 0.55 -20.72 -17.57
C THR A 257 1.51 -21.45 -16.65
N ALA A 258 1.06 -21.77 -15.44
CA ALA A 258 1.73 -22.72 -14.56
C ALA A 258 0.69 -23.55 -13.81
N GLN A 259 1.05 -24.78 -13.43
CA GLN A 259 0.19 -25.65 -12.62
C GLN A 259 0.72 -25.75 -11.19
N THR A 260 -0.16 -25.69 -10.20
CA THR A 260 0.21 -25.83 -8.79
C THR A 260 0.62 -27.27 -8.48
N THR A 261 1.72 -27.46 -7.77
CA THR A 261 2.16 -28.78 -7.28
C THR A 261 1.72 -29.06 -5.84
N ALA A 262 1.06 -28.11 -5.18
CA ALA A 262 0.52 -28.25 -3.82
C ALA A 262 -0.64 -27.27 -3.62
N ASN A 263 -1.34 -27.39 -2.48
CA ASN A 263 -2.25 -26.36 -2.01
C ASN A 263 -1.46 -25.08 -1.76
N LEU A 264 -1.61 -24.10 -2.64
CA LEU A 264 -0.68 -22.99 -2.79
C LEU A 264 -1.32 -21.68 -2.35
N ASN A 265 -0.79 -21.11 -1.28
CA ASN A 265 -1.22 -19.81 -0.76
C ASN A 265 -0.88 -18.69 -1.76
N MET A 266 -1.91 -18.06 -2.32
CA MET A 266 -1.81 -16.84 -3.11
C MET A 266 -1.86 -15.64 -2.16
N ARG A 267 -0.84 -14.78 -2.19
CA ARG A 267 -0.64 -13.70 -1.22
C ARG A 267 -0.71 -12.32 -1.84
N THR A 268 -0.89 -11.29 -1.02
CA THR A 268 -0.91 -9.88 -1.45
C THR A 268 0.44 -9.37 -1.98
N GLY A 269 1.54 -10.09 -1.74
CA GLY A 269 2.90 -9.70 -2.14
C GLY A 269 3.85 -10.89 -2.25
N ALA A 270 4.98 -10.69 -2.94
CA ALA A 270 6.04 -11.69 -3.12
C ALA A 270 6.76 -11.99 -1.79
N GLY A 271 6.30 -13.02 -1.08
CA GLY A 271 6.91 -13.47 0.18
C GLY A 271 5.90 -14.10 1.14
N THR A 272 6.37 -15.01 1.99
CA THR A 272 5.53 -15.73 2.97
C THR A 272 5.00 -14.83 4.11
N GLY A 273 5.63 -13.68 4.35
CA GLY A 273 5.16 -12.69 5.34
C GLY A 273 3.98 -11.83 4.86
N ASN A 274 3.55 -11.97 3.60
CA ASN A 274 2.40 -11.23 3.06
C ASN A 274 1.09 -11.97 3.36
N ARG A 275 0.00 -11.21 3.55
CA ARG A 275 -1.34 -11.74 3.83
C ARG A 275 -1.80 -12.71 2.74
N VAL A 276 -2.36 -13.86 3.14
CA VAL A 276 -2.99 -14.83 2.22
C VAL A 276 -4.30 -14.24 1.71
N LEU A 277 -4.49 -14.26 0.39
CA LEU A 277 -5.73 -13.88 -0.30
C LEU A 277 -6.68 -15.08 -0.40
N LEU A 278 -6.14 -16.22 -0.82
CA LEU A 278 -6.79 -17.52 -0.87
C LEU A 278 -5.75 -18.62 -1.05
N THR A 279 -6.19 -19.87 -0.93
CA THR A 279 -5.39 -21.06 -1.26
C THR A 279 -5.86 -21.62 -2.58
N ILE A 280 -4.92 -21.84 -3.51
CA ILE A 280 -5.17 -22.46 -4.80
C ILE A 280 -5.00 -23.98 -4.63
N PRO A 281 -6.00 -24.81 -4.95
CA PRO A 281 -5.87 -26.27 -4.83
C PRO A 281 -4.71 -26.82 -5.67
N ARG A 282 -4.11 -27.94 -5.24
CA ARG A 282 -3.11 -28.68 -6.02
C ARG A 282 -3.66 -29.07 -7.39
N GLY A 283 -2.82 -29.02 -8.43
CA GLY A 283 -3.18 -29.41 -9.79
C GLY A 283 -3.95 -28.35 -10.58
N LYS A 284 -4.27 -27.19 -9.99
CA LYS A 284 -4.97 -26.12 -10.69
C LYS A 284 -4.01 -25.25 -11.50
N THR A 285 -4.49 -24.82 -12.66
CA THR A 285 -3.74 -23.95 -13.58
C THR A 285 -3.93 -22.49 -13.20
N VAL A 286 -2.83 -21.73 -13.16
CA VAL A 286 -2.78 -20.31 -12.86
C VAL A 286 -2.19 -19.54 -14.05
N GLN A 287 -2.71 -18.34 -14.29
CA GLN A 287 -2.24 -17.49 -15.39
C GLN A 287 -1.12 -16.57 -14.88
N LEU A 288 0.06 -16.64 -15.50
CA LEU A 288 1.21 -15.79 -15.14
C LEU A 288 1.08 -14.43 -15.81
N THR A 289 1.35 -13.36 -15.07
CA THR A 289 1.27 -11.99 -15.59
C THR A 289 2.60 -11.45 -16.15
N GLY A 290 3.62 -12.30 -16.26
CA GLY A 290 4.99 -11.92 -16.66
C GLY A 290 5.83 -11.29 -15.54
N SER A 291 5.24 -11.00 -14.36
CA SER A 291 5.96 -10.42 -13.22
C SER A 291 6.56 -11.48 -12.30
N LYS A 292 7.90 -11.55 -12.22
CA LYS A 292 8.66 -12.43 -11.31
C LYS A 292 9.51 -11.59 -10.35
N LYS A 293 9.41 -11.85 -9.04
CA LYS A 293 10.20 -11.15 -8.02
C LYS A 293 10.66 -12.13 -6.95
N SER A 294 11.97 -12.32 -6.82
CA SER A 294 12.58 -13.11 -5.75
C SER A 294 12.03 -14.55 -5.61
N GLY A 295 11.81 -15.25 -6.73
CA GLY A 295 11.27 -16.63 -6.72
C GLY A 295 9.75 -16.73 -6.52
N TRP A 296 9.04 -15.62 -6.55
CA TRP A 296 7.58 -15.56 -6.56
C TRP A 296 7.08 -15.09 -7.91
N TYR A 297 5.97 -15.66 -8.35
CA TYR A 297 5.28 -15.32 -9.59
C TYR A 297 3.98 -14.63 -9.25
N GLN A 298 3.71 -13.51 -9.91
CA GLN A 298 2.38 -12.92 -9.86
C GLN A 298 1.45 -13.69 -10.80
N VAL A 299 0.35 -14.16 -10.25
CA VAL A 299 -0.61 -15.02 -10.93
C VAL A 299 -2.03 -14.48 -10.80
N ARG A 300 -2.86 -14.83 -11.77
CA ARG A 300 -4.31 -14.66 -11.73
C ARG A 300 -4.99 -16.00 -11.53
N TYR A 301 -5.91 -16.05 -10.57
CA TYR A 301 -6.74 -17.22 -10.26
C TYR A 301 -8.09 -16.78 -9.69
N SER A 302 -9.20 -17.30 -10.25
CA SER A 302 -10.58 -17.01 -9.83
C SER A 302 -10.86 -15.52 -9.58
N SER A 303 -10.69 -14.71 -10.63
CA SER A 303 -10.82 -13.23 -10.67
C SER A 303 -9.86 -12.40 -9.80
N LYS A 304 -9.04 -13.02 -8.95
CA LYS A 304 -8.06 -12.35 -8.07
C LYS A 304 -6.65 -12.38 -8.66
N THR A 305 -5.86 -11.34 -8.37
CA THR A 305 -4.43 -11.27 -8.71
C THR A 305 -3.61 -11.28 -7.42
N GLY A 306 -2.61 -12.14 -7.34
CA GLY A 306 -1.75 -12.26 -6.17
C GLY A 306 -0.42 -12.91 -6.51
N TRP A 307 0.39 -13.15 -5.49
CA TRP A 307 1.73 -13.72 -5.62
C TRP A 307 1.77 -15.13 -5.04
N VAL A 308 2.30 -16.06 -5.80
CA VAL A 308 2.52 -17.45 -5.37
C VAL A 308 4.01 -17.79 -5.46
N SER A 309 4.46 -18.73 -4.63
CA SER A 309 5.85 -19.15 -4.66
C SER A 309 6.11 -20.03 -5.87
N GLY A 310 7.14 -19.69 -6.66
CA GLY A 310 7.55 -20.45 -7.83
C GLY A 310 8.09 -21.85 -7.52
N LYS A 311 8.42 -22.13 -6.25
CA LYS A 311 8.80 -23.47 -5.79
C LYS A 311 7.65 -24.48 -5.96
N TYR A 312 6.40 -24.01 -5.97
CA TYR A 312 5.20 -24.85 -6.04
C TYR A 312 4.47 -24.73 -7.39
N LEU A 313 5.20 -24.32 -8.43
CA LEU A 313 4.71 -24.22 -9.80
C LEU A 313 5.50 -25.17 -10.71
N LYS A 314 4.80 -25.92 -11.54
CA LYS A 314 5.37 -26.72 -12.64
C LYS A 314 4.78 -26.29 -13.97
N ASN A 315 5.40 -26.72 -15.08
CA ASN A 315 5.00 -26.38 -16.45
C ASN A 315 4.91 -24.85 -16.67
N VAL A 316 5.91 -24.13 -16.15
CA VAL A 316 5.98 -22.66 -16.19
C VAL A 316 6.34 -22.23 -17.62
N SER A 317 5.35 -21.81 -18.40
CA SER A 317 5.56 -21.13 -19.68
C SER A 317 5.56 -19.61 -19.43
N MET A 318 6.56 -18.87 -19.93
CA MET A 318 6.71 -17.43 -19.69
C MET A 318 6.53 -16.62 -20.99
N PRO A 319 5.89 -15.43 -20.96
CA PRO A 319 5.89 -14.50 -22.09
C PRO A 319 7.27 -13.82 -22.20
N SER A 320 7.91 -13.87 -23.37
CA SER A 320 9.19 -13.18 -23.63
C SER A 320 9.02 -11.64 -23.61
N ALA A 321 10.00 -10.93 -23.02
CA ALA A 321 10.07 -9.46 -22.97
C ALA A 321 11.02 -8.88 -24.06
N PRO A 322 10.85 -7.62 -24.52
CA PRO A 322 11.71 -7.01 -25.54
C PRO A 322 13.08 -6.61 -24.97
N LYS A 323 14.15 -6.91 -25.70
CA LYS A 323 15.54 -6.50 -25.42
C LYS A 323 15.75 -5.02 -25.79
N LYS A 324 16.62 -4.33 -25.05
CA LYS A 324 17.33 -3.13 -25.52
C LYS A 324 18.82 -3.26 -25.13
N ASP A 325 19.68 -3.10 -26.12
CA ASP A 325 21.14 -3.21 -26.05
C ASP A 325 21.81 -2.00 -25.38
N THR A 326 22.95 -2.23 -24.73
CA THR A 326 24.20 -1.48 -25.00
C THR A 326 25.45 -2.22 -24.49
N LYS A 327 26.57 -1.95 -25.19
CA LYS A 327 27.87 -2.62 -25.32
C LYS A 327 28.73 -2.80 -24.05
N LYS A 328 29.34 -3.99 -23.98
CA LYS A 328 30.79 -4.36 -23.91
C LYS A 328 31.77 -3.50 -23.10
N SER A 329 32.40 -4.12 -22.08
CA SER A 329 33.84 -4.04 -21.84
C SER A 329 34.38 -5.38 -21.30
N THR A 330 35.56 -5.77 -21.77
CA THR A 330 36.19 -7.09 -21.64
C THR A 330 37.41 -7.03 -20.68
N PRO A 331 38.21 -8.10 -20.49
CA PRO A 331 38.34 -8.85 -19.24
C PRO A 331 39.61 -8.53 -18.43
N GLN A 332 39.65 -8.87 -17.14
CA GLN A 332 40.92 -9.12 -16.46
C GLN A 332 40.85 -10.29 -15.48
N LYS A 333 41.72 -11.27 -15.78
CA LYS A 333 42.07 -12.47 -15.01
C LYS A 333 42.98 -12.03 -13.86
N ASN A 334 42.84 -12.60 -12.67
CA ASN A 334 43.96 -12.89 -11.77
C ASN A 334 43.56 -13.89 -10.69
N THR A 335 44.31 -14.98 -10.68
CA THR A 335 44.37 -16.10 -9.75
C THR A 335 45.16 -15.72 -8.50
N SER A 336 44.63 -15.99 -7.29
CA SER A 336 45.48 -16.13 -6.09
C SER A 336 44.74 -16.80 -4.92
N ASN A 337 45.46 -17.74 -4.29
CA ASN A 337 45.18 -18.54 -3.08
C ASN A 337 43.96 -18.15 -2.24
N ALA A 338 42.88 -18.92 -2.40
CA ALA A 338 41.65 -18.73 -1.65
C ALA A 338 41.77 -19.22 -0.20
N LYS A 339 42.10 -18.30 0.73
CA LYS A 339 41.91 -18.53 2.17
C LYS A 339 40.43 -18.88 2.42
N SER A 340 40.15 -19.95 3.17
CA SER A 340 38.76 -20.39 3.45
C SER A 340 38.40 -20.27 4.94
N ALA A 341 37.15 -19.89 5.25
CA ALA A 341 36.64 -19.81 6.64
C ALA A 341 35.35 -20.58 6.79
N LYS A 342 35.02 -20.97 8.03
CA LYS A 342 33.71 -21.50 8.39
C LYS A 342 32.83 -20.39 8.98
N THR A 343 31.54 -20.46 8.70
CA THR A 343 30.55 -19.60 9.35
C THR A 343 30.32 -20.05 10.79
N THR A 344 30.27 -19.12 11.74
CA THR A 344 29.98 -19.41 13.15
C THR A 344 28.50 -19.34 13.50
N ALA A 345 27.67 -18.89 12.55
CA ALA A 345 26.21 -18.84 12.63
C ALA A 345 25.61 -18.87 11.21
N ASN A 346 24.28 -18.95 11.10
CA ASN A 346 23.58 -18.74 9.82
C ASN A 346 23.87 -17.32 9.30
N LEU A 347 24.69 -17.24 8.25
CA LEU A 347 25.34 -16.01 7.82
C LEU A 347 24.79 -15.55 6.48
N ASN A 348 24.19 -14.36 6.46
CA ASN A 348 23.69 -13.75 5.23
C ASN A 348 24.84 -13.28 4.33
N MET A 349 24.99 -13.89 3.16
CA MET A 349 25.85 -13.45 2.06
C MET A 349 25.11 -12.43 1.22
N ARG A 350 25.69 -11.25 1.02
CA ARG A 350 25.05 -10.07 0.42
C ARG A 350 25.73 -9.63 -0.86
N THR A 351 25.09 -8.76 -1.63
CA THR A 351 25.63 -8.24 -2.89
C THR A 351 26.75 -7.21 -2.68
N GLY A 352 26.94 -6.68 -1.46
CA GLY A 352 27.94 -5.66 -1.13
C GLY A 352 28.30 -5.63 0.36
N ALA A 353 29.39 -4.95 0.69
CA ALA A 353 29.90 -4.79 2.06
C ALA A 353 28.96 -3.92 2.92
N GLY A 354 28.02 -4.54 3.63
CA GLY A 354 27.10 -3.84 4.54
C GLY A 354 25.75 -4.51 4.70
N THR A 355 25.06 -4.27 5.83
CA THR A 355 23.75 -4.87 6.13
C THR A 355 22.59 -4.29 5.32
N SER A 356 22.77 -3.13 4.68
CA SER A 356 21.80 -2.51 3.76
C SER A 356 21.76 -3.17 2.38
N ASN A 357 22.79 -3.95 2.03
CA ASN A 357 22.88 -4.63 0.74
C ASN A 357 21.97 -5.86 0.65
N ARG A 358 21.45 -6.14 -0.55
CA ARG A 358 20.55 -7.27 -0.82
C ARG A 358 21.23 -8.60 -0.47
N ILE A 359 20.51 -9.48 0.23
CA ILE A 359 20.99 -10.83 0.56
C ILE A 359 20.93 -11.68 -0.72
N VAL A 360 22.08 -12.26 -1.10
CA VAL A 360 22.22 -13.24 -2.18
C VAL A 360 21.67 -14.59 -1.71
N LEU A 361 22.09 -15.02 -0.51
CA LEU A 361 21.62 -16.23 0.18
C LEU A 361 22.07 -16.19 1.65
N THR A 362 21.58 -17.14 2.44
CA THR A 362 22.06 -17.39 3.80
C THR A 362 22.90 -18.66 3.79
N ILE A 363 24.14 -18.56 4.27
CA ILE A 363 25.06 -19.67 4.42
C ILE A 363 24.77 -20.31 5.77
N PRO A 364 24.44 -21.61 5.83
CA PRO A 364 24.21 -22.29 7.10
C PRO A 364 25.43 -22.21 8.02
N GLN A 365 25.22 -22.25 9.33
CA GLN A 365 26.28 -22.35 10.32
C GLN A 365 27.21 -23.54 10.04
N GLY A 366 28.52 -23.35 10.26
CA GLY A 366 29.56 -24.38 10.10
C GLY A 366 30.01 -24.62 8.66
N LYS A 367 29.42 -23.94 7.66
CA LYS A 367 29.75 -24.14 6.25
C LYS A 367 30.97 -23.30 5.83
N LYS A 368 31.82 -23.89 4.98
CA LYS A 368 33.05 -23.26 4.47
C LYS A 368 32.73 -22.26 3.35
N VAL A 369 33.39 -21.11 3.36
CA VAL A 369 33.35 -20.09 2.31
C VAL A 369 34.77 -19.77 1.84
N ALA A 370 34.94 -19.54 0.54
CA ALA A 370 36.23 -19.14 -0.03
C ALA A 370 36.33 -17.61 -0.04
N ILE A 371 37.36 -17.04 0.60
CA ILE A 371 37.64 -15.60 0.59
C ILE A 371 38.32 -15.24 -0.72
N ARG A 372 37.84 -14.19 -1.36
CA ARG A 372 38.26 -13.76 -2.70
C ARG A 372 39.07 -12.47 -2.71
N GLY A 373 39.31 -11.86 -1.55
CA GLY A 373 39.99 -10.56 -1.46
C GLY A 373 39.97 -9.94 -0.07
N ALA A 374 40.52 -8.73 0.02
CA ALA A 374 40.72 -8.02 1.28
C ALA A 374 39.40 -7.60 1.97
N LYS A 375 39.48 -7.44 3.30
CA LYS A 375 38.38 -6.99 4.15
C LYS A 375 38.07 -5.51 3.88
N LYS A 376 36.81 -5.19 3.62
CA LYS A 376 36.32 -3.80 3.52
C LYS A 376 35.29 -3.53 4.61
N SER A 377 35.59 -2.59 5.50
CA SER A 377 34.67 -2.10 6.55
C SER A 377 34.00 -3.20 7.39
N GLY A 378 34.74 -4.26 7.74
CA GLY A 378 34.18 -5.38 8.52
C GLY A 378 33.58 -6.53 7.72
N TRP A 379 33.63 -6.47 6.38
CA TRP A 379 33.06 -7.49 5.48
C TRP A 379 34.13 -8.10 4.58
N TYR A 380 33.99 -9.39 4.28
CA TYR A 380 34.86 -10.11 3.36
C TYR A 380 34.12 -10.47 2.08
N PRO A 381 34.74 -10.31 0.90
CA PRO A 381 34.23 -10.86 -0.35
C PRO A 381 34.47 -12.37 -0.38
N VAL A 382 33.42 -13.15 -0.63
CA VAL A 382 33.42 -14.61 -0.60
C VAL A 382 32.75 -15.26 -1.81
N LYS A 383 33.11 -16.52 -2.08
CA LYS A 383 32.38 -17.44 -2.94
C LYS A 383 31.76 -18.57 -2.10
N TYR A 384 30.49 -18.85 -2.32
CA TYR A 384 29.78 -19.98 -1.71
C TYR A 384 28.70 -20.52 -2.65
N ALA A 385 28.64 -21.84 -2.81
CA ALA A 385 27.68 -22.53 -3.70
C ALA A 385 27.63 -21.91 -5.13
N GLY A 386 28.80 -21.69 -5.72
CA GLY A 386 28.95 -21.10 -7.06
C GLY A 386 28.69 -19.59 -7.15
N LYS A 387 28.20 -18.93 -6.08
CA LYS A 387 27.81 -17.52 -6.08
C LYS A 387 28.82 -16.64 -5.35
N ASN A 388 29.03 -15.44 -5.89
CA ASN A 388 29.89 -14.42 -5.30
C ASN A 388 29.07 -13.48 -4.41
N GLY A 389 29.64 -13.03 -3.29
CA GLY A 389 28.99 -12.05 -2.41
C GLY A 389 29.90 -11.57 -1.29
N TRP A 390 29.31 -10.88 -0.32
CA TRP A 390 29.99 -10.30 0.83
C TRP A 390 29.36 -10.81 2.12
N VAL A 391 30.18 -11.22 3.07
CA VAL A 391 29.73 -11.70 4.39
C VAL A 391 30.39 -10.89 5.50
N SER A 392 29.72 -10.78 6.64
CA SER A 392 30.26 -10.05 7.79
C SER A 392 31.35 -10.88 8.47
N GLY A 393 32.53 -10.29 8.62
CA GLY A 393 33.69 -10.95 9.21
C GLY A 393 33.53 -11.31 10.68
N THR A 394 32.54 -10.74 11.38
CA THR A 394 32.24 -11.09 12.79
C THR A 394 31.59 -12.47 12.94
N TYR A 395 31.15 -13.08 11.83
CA TYR A 395 30.51 -14.40 11.82
C TYR A 395 31.35 -15.44 11.04
N LEU A 396 32.63 -15.15 10.83
CA LEU A 396 33.61 -16.08 10.28
C LEU A 396 34.57 -16.49 11.41
N SER A 397 34.93 -17.77 11.46
CA SER A 397 36.01 -18.25 12.33
C SER A 397 37.33 -17.59 11.92
N SER A 398 38.20 -17.28 12.87
CA SER A 398 39.55 -16.77 12.59
C SER A 398 40.28 -17.72 11.63
N PHE A 399 40.91 -17.14 10.61
CA PHE A 399 41.69 -17.87 9.63
C PHE A 399 43.08 -18.10 10.22
N SER A 400 43.34 -19.30 10.72
CA SER A 400 44.71 -19.79 10.85
C SER A 400 45.13 -20.30 9.47
N SER A 401 46.15 -19.68 8.89
CA SER A 401 46.98 -20.35 7.89
C SER A 401 47.59 -21.57 8.55
N SER A 402 47.29 -22.76 8.04
CA SER A 402 47.90 -24.01 8.51
C SER A 402 49.40 -24.01 8.25
N GLY A 403 50.13 -24.44 9.28
CA GLY A 403 51.58 -24.62 9.40
C GLY A 403 51.98 -23.98 10.73
N THR A 404 52.11 -24.65 11.87
CA THR A 404 52.46 -26.06 12.18
C THR A 404 51.88 -26.39 13.58
N ALA A 405 51.77 -27.67 13.94
CA ALA A 405 51.28 -28.13 15.26
C ALA A 405 52.02 -27.44 16.44
N PRO A 406 51.35 -27.21 17.60
CA PRO A 406 51.45 -28.21 18.68
C PRO A 406 50.20 -28.39 19.58
N LYS A 407 50.07 -29.65 20.01
CA LYS A 407 49.58 -30.21 21.30
C LYS A 407 48.59 -29.44 22.19
N THR A 408 47.48 -30.15 22.45
CA THR A 408 46.74 -30.32 23.72
C THR A 408 46.69 -29.15 24.71
N THR A 409 45.49 -28.57 24.93
CA THR A 409 45.01 -28.26 26.29
C THR A 409 43.48 -28.19 26.36
N LYS A 410 42.97 -28.68 27.49
CA LYS A 410 41.58 -28.94 27.91
C LYS A 410 40.72 -27.66 27.99
N PRO A 411 39.37 -27.71 27.84
CA PRO A 411 38.52 -26.52 27.89
C PRO A 411 38.46 -25.94 29.31
N LYS A 412 38.84 -24.66 29.49
CA LYS A 412 38.51 -23.90 30.70
C LYS A 412 37.17 -23.18 30.53
N THR A 413 36.21 -23.59 31.36
CA THR A 413 34.90 -23.00 31.62
C THR A 413 34.99 -21.49 31.90
N SER A 414 34.41 -20.63 31.05
CA SER A 414 34.24 -19.21 31.36
C SER A 414 32.92 -18.98 32.10
N LYS A 415 33.03 -18.57 33.37
CA LYS A 415 31.92 -18.27 34.26
C LYS A 415 31.01 -17.19 33.63
N SER A 416 29.73 -17.51 33.48
CA SER A 416 28.68 -16.58 33.05
C SER A 416 28.47 -15.51 34.13
N SER A 417 28.97 -14.30 33.90
CA SER A 417 28.75 -13.16 34.81
C SER A 417 27.35 -12.56 34.64
N SER A 418 26.68 -12.27 35.75
CA SER A 418 25.35 -11.66 35.80
C SER A 418 25.38 -10.30 36.52
N LYS A 419 24.55 -9.35 36.10
CA LYS A 419 24.43 -8.01 36.72
C LYS A 419 22.98 -7.68 37.06
N LYS A 420 22.73 -6.83 38.06
CA LYS A 420 21.37 -6.44 38.49
C LYS A 420 21.02 -5.02 38.01
N THR A 421 19.80 -4.82 37.55
CA THR A 421 19.31 -3.48 37.15
C THR A 421 19.09 -2.59 38.37
N ILE A 422 19.52 -1.33 38.31
CA ILE A 422 19.29 -0.33 39.38
C ILE A 422 18.08 0.58 39.11
N ALA A 423 17.48 0.47 37.92
CA ALA A 423 16.27 1.18 37.49
C ALA A 423 15.51 0.34 36.44
N ASN A 424 14.31 0.79 36.05
CA ASN A 424 13.60 0.23 34.91
C ASN A 424 14.42 0.47 33.63
N LEU A 425 14.89 -0.59 32.99
CA LEU A 425 15.92 -0.54 31.97
C LEU A 425 15.43 -1.11 30.64
N ASN A 426 15.39 -0.27 29.61
CA ASN A 426 15.00 -0.67 28.26
C ASN A 426 16.06 -1.58 27.63
N MET A 427 15.69 -2.83 27.31
CA MET A 427 16.50 -3.76 26.51
C MET A 427 16.21 -3.54 25.03
N ARG A 428 17.25 -3.26 24.23
CA ARG A 428 17.13 -2.84 22.83
C ARG A 428 17.77 -3.82 21.86
N THR A 429 17.43 -3.71 20.58
CA THR A 429 17.97 -4.57 19.52
C THR A 429 19.44 -4.27 19.17
N GLY A 430 20.05 -3.23 19.73
CA GLY A 430 21.43 -2.82 19.46
C GLY A 430 21.90 -1.74 20.44
N VAL A 431 23.18 -1.38 20.32
CA VAL A 431 23.83 -0.32 21.11
C VAL A 431 23.23 1.05 20.76
N GLY A 432 22.79 1.79 21.77
CA GLY A 432 22.27 3.17 21.64
C GLY A 432 20.77 3.33 21.88
N THR A 433 20.37 4.52 22.33
CA THR A 433 18.98 4.87 22.68
C THR A 433 18.04 4.97 21.46
N SER A 434 18.57 5.14 20.25
CA SER A 434 17.81 5.18 18.99
C SER A 434 17.37 3.80 18.47
N LYS A 435 17.83 2.71 19.10
CA LYS A 435 17.48 1.34 18.70
C LYS A 435 16.13 0.90 19.29
N ARG A 436 15.39 0.06 18.57
CA ARG A 436 14.06 -0.42 18.97
C ARG A 436 14.11 -1.13 20.33
N VAL A 437 13.18 -0.80 21.23
CA VAL A 437 12.99 -1.49 22.51
C VAL A 437 12.38 -2.87 22.26
N ILE A 438 12.98 -3.90 22.84
CA ILE A 438 12.47 -5.28 22.86
C ILE A 438 11.49 -5.45 24.01
N LEU A 439 11.87 -4.98 25.19
CA LEU A 439 11.09 -4.94 26.43
C LEU A 439 11.77 -4.02 27.45
N THR A 440 11.07 -3.74 28.55
CA THR A 440 11.61 -3.03 29.72
C THR A 440 11.88 -4.03 30.83
N ILE A 441 13.10 -4.02 31.37
CA ILE A 441 13.52 -4.87 32.49
C ILE A 441 13.23 -4.09 33.79
N PRO A 442 12.41 -4.61 34.72
CA PRO A 442 12.13 -3.93 35.98
C PRO A 442 13.40 -3.69 36.82
N LYS A 443 13.39 -2.66 37.67
CA LYS A 443 14.43 -2.42 38.68
C LYS A 443 14.64 -3.67 39.56
N GLY A 444 15.89 -3.98 39.89
CA GLY A 444 16.25 -5.08 40.79
C GLY A 444 16.29 -6.46 40.12
N LYS A 445 16.10 -6.56 38.80
CA LYS A 445 16.13 -7.84 38.07
C LYS A 445 17.53 -8.13 37.51
N THR A 446 17.88 -9.41 37.50
CA THR A 446 19.19 -9.89 37.06
C THR A 446 19.20 -10.18 35.56
N VAL A 447 20.27 -9.77 34.87
CA VAL A 447 20.52 -10.05 33.46
C VAL A 447 21.82 -10.81 33.30
N THR A 448 21.84 -11.78 32.37
CA THR A 448 23.06 -12.55 32.06
C THR A 448 23.88 -11.81 31.01
N LEU A 449 25.15 -11.54 31.29
CA LEU A 449 26.05 -10.93 30.31
C LEU A 449 26.44 -11.98 29.27
N ARG A 450 26.35 -11.60 28.00
CA ARG A 450 26.77 -12.46 26.88
C ARG A 450 28.10 -12.06 26.27
N GLY A 451 28.77 -11.05 26.85
CA GLY A 451 30.01 -10.49 26.34
C GLY A 451 30.35 -9.13 26.95
N ALA A 452 31.47 -8.57 26.50
CA ALA A 452 32.02 -7.31 27.01
C ALA A 452 31.16 -6.08 26.66
N LYS A 453 31.31 -5.01 27.47
CA LYS A 453 30.68 -3.71 27.27
C LYS A 453 31.18 -3.08 25.96
N LYS A 454 30.26 -2.59 25.13
CA LYS A 454 30.58 -1.86 23.90
C LYS A 454 29.90 -0.49 23.92
N SER A 455 30.72 0.57 23.87
CA SER A 455 30.27 1.97 23.80
C SER A 455 29.23 2.32 24.87
N GLY A 456 29.44 1.88 26.11
CA GLY A 456 28.49 2.15 27.21
C GLY A 456 27.42 1.07 27.44
N TRP A 457 27.24 0.09 26.55
CA TRP A 457 26.14 -0.89 26.59
C TRP A 457 26.64 -2.32 26.75
N TYR A 458 25.90 -3.15 27.47
CA TYR A 458 26.17 -4.58 27.60
C TYR A 458 25.25 -5.42 26.71
N PRO A 459 25.76 -6.46 26.02
CA PRO A 459 24.93 -7.49 25.41
C PRO A 459 24.43 -8.45 26.49
N VAL A 460 23.12 -8.60 26.63
CA VAL A 460 22.50 -9.34 27.72
C VAL A 460 21.44 -10.34 27.24
N LYS A 461 21.18 -11.35 28.06
CA LYS A 461 20.01 -12.24 27.97
C LYS A 461 19.08 -11.99 29.16
N TYR A 462 17.79 -11.80 28.89
CA TYR A 462 16.74 -11.64 29.90
C TYR A 462 15.41 -12.17 29.37
N ALA A 463 14.68 -12.94 30.20
CA ALA A 463 13.41 -13.58 29.83
C ALA A 463 13.47 -14.34 28.48
N GLY A 464 14.53 -15.12 28.28
CA GLY A 464 14.77 -15.88 27.04
C GLY A 464 15.19 -15.06 25.82
N LYS A 465 15.18 -13.72 25.90
CA LYS A 465 15.48 -12.81 24.78
C LYS A 465 16.89 -12.22 24.89
N ASN A 466 17.53 -12.04 23.74
CA ASN A 466 18.85 -11.41 23.63
C ASN A 466 18.70 -9.95 23.23
N GLY A 467 19.46 -9.05 23.86
CA GLY A 467 19.43 -7.62 23.54
C GLY A 467 20.62 -6.85 24.11
N TRP A 468 20.51 -5.54 24.08
CA TRP A 468 21.51 -4.61 24.61
C TRP A 468 20.87 -3.68 25.63
N VAL A 469 21.55 -3.47 26.76
CA VAL A 469 21.11 -2.55 27.82
C VAL A 469 22.22 -1.57 28.17
N SER A 470 21.86 -0.37 28.62
CA SER A 470 22.87 0.63 29.01
C SER A 470 23.54 0.19 30.30
N GLY A 471 24.88 0.12 30.27
CA GLY A 471 25.69 -0.29 31.41
C GLY A 471 25.70 0.72 32.55
N LYS A 472 25.22 1.96 32.32
CA LYS A 472 25.00 2.96 33.39
C LYS A 472 23.95 2.49 34.40
N TYR A 473 23.06 1.57 34.01
CA TYR A 473 21.95 1.10 34.84
C TYR A 473 22.11 -0.36 35.29
N LEU A 474 23.33 -0.89 35.28
CA LEU A 474 23.68 -2.21 35.78
C LEU A 474 24.74 -2.10 36.87
N ARG A 475 24.53 -2.77 38.00
CA ARG A 475 25.57 -3.02 39.01
C ARG A 475 25.94 -4.51 39.01
#